data_AF-A0A2E5SUK4-F1
#
_entry.id   AF-A0A2E5SUK4-F1
#
_cell.length_a   1.000
_cell.length_b   1.000
_cell.length_c   1.000
_cell.angle_alpha   90.00
_cell.angle_beta   90.00
_cell.angle_gamma   90.00
#
_symmetry.space_group_name_H-M   'P 1'
#
loop_
_entity.id
_entity.type
_entity.pdbx_description
1 polymer ?
#
loop_
_entity_poly.entity_id
_entity_poly.type
_entity_poly.pdbx_seq_one_letter_code
_entity_poly.pdbx_strand_id
1 'polypeptide(L)' 'MPKMKTKSSAKKRFKLTASGKIKRKHAFKSHILTKKGTKQ' A
#
# COMPACT_ATOMS: atom_id res chain seq x y z
N MET A 1 17.21 1.61 26.78
CA MET A 1 16.59 0.87 25.66
C MET A 1 16.37 1.82 24.49
N PRO A 2 16.94 1.57 23.30
CA PRO A 2 16.77 2.47 22.15
C PRO A 2 15.36 2.39 21.57
N LYS A 3 14.80 3.55 21.18
CA LYS A 3 13.46 3.63 20.56
C LYS A 3 13.48 2.98 19.18
N MET A 4 12.52 2.09 18.90
CA MET A 4 12.38 1.47 17.58
C MET A 4 12.19 2.53 16.48
N LYS A 5 12.97 2.42 15.41
CA LYS A 5 12.88 3.31 14.25
C LYS A 5 11.79 2.82 13.31
N THR A 6 10.90 3.72 12.91
CA THR A 6 9.87 3.41 11.92
C THR A 6 10.48 3.23 10.54
N LYS A 7 10.08 2.19 9.81
CA LYS A 7 10.44 2.03 8.40
C LYS A 7 9.67 3.04 7.56
N SER A 8 10.38 4.03 7.02
CA SER A 8 9.79 5.13 6.24
C SER A 8 9.07 4.63 4.98
N SER A 9 9.58 3.57 4.35
CA SER A 9 8.96 2.92 3.18
C SER A 9 7.56 2.36 3.51
N ALA A 10 7.42 1.71 4.66
CA ALA A 10 6.15 1.13 5.10
C ALA A 10 5.14 2.23 5.46
N LYS A 11 5.59 3.26 6.19
CA LYS A 11 4.76 4.43 6.56
C LYS A 11 4.17 5.14 5.33
N LYS A 12 4.90 5.20 4.21
CA LYS A 12 4.44 5.81 2.96
C LYS A 12 3.40 4.97 2.20
N ARG A 13 3.37 3.65 2.41
CA ARG A 13 2.62 2.69 1.58
C ARG A 13 1.43 2.04 2.28
N PHE A 14 1.50 1.88 3.60
CA PHE A 14 0.56 1.10 4.40
C PHE A 14 -0.05 1.95 5.51
N LYS A 15 -1.36 1.80 5.73
CA LYS A 15 -2.07 2.38 6.88
C LYS A 15 -2.83 1.29 7.62
N LEU A 16 -2.89 1.38 8.94
CA LEU A 16 -3.71 0.51 9.78
C LEU A 16 -5.13 1.06 9.84
N THR A 17 -6.13 0.18 9.73
CA THR A 17 -7.53 0.49 10.03
C THR A 17 -7.82 0.28 11.50
N ALA A 18 -8.94 0.80 12.00
CA ALA A 18 -9.35 0.63 13.40
C ALA A 18 -9.48 -0.84 13.82
N SER A 19 -9.78 -1.74 12.87
CA SER A 19 -9.87 -3.19 13.09
C SER A 19 -8.52 -3.92 12.98
N GLY A 20 -7.40 -3.20 12.93
CA GLY A 20 -6.05 -3.78 12.79
C GLY A 20 -5.69 -4.28 11.39
N LYS A 21 -6.57 -4.13 10.38
CA LYS A 21 -6.27 -4.54 8.99
C LYS A 21 -5.38 -3.51 8.30
N ILE A 22 -4.57 -3.98 7.34
CA ILE A 22 -3.67 -3.11 6.57
C ILE A 22 -4.38 -2.65 5.29
N LYS A 23 -4.55 -1.33 5.15
CA LYS A 23 -5.01 -0.67 3.92
C LYS A 23 -3.81 -0.32 3.03
N ARG A 24 -3.90 -0.66 1.74
CA ARG A 24 -2.92 -0.34 0.69
C ARG A 24 -3.58 -0.10 -0.66
N LYS A 25 -2.87 0.55 -1.59
CA LYS A 25 -3.29 0.64 -2.99
C LYS A 25 -3.01 -0.66 -3.74
N HIS A 26 -3.84 -0.98 -4.74
CA HIS A 26 -3.59 -2.11 -5.64
C HIS A 26 -2.40 -1.82 -6.56
N ALA A 27 -1.56 -2.82 -6.76
CA ALA A 27 -0.42 -2.72 -7.66
C ALA A 27 -0.87 -2.73 -9.13
N PHE A 28 0.01 -2.26 -10.01
CA PHE A 28 -0.15 -2.34 -11.47
C PHE A 28 -1.35 -1.58 -12.06
N LYS A 29 -1.92 -0.61 -11.34
CA LYS A 29 -2.98 0.27 -11.87
C LYS A 29 -2.50 1.71 -12.17
N SER A 30 -1.19 1.91 -12.33
CA SER A 30 -0.59 3.25 -12.50
C SER A 30 -0.29 3.65 -13.95
N HIS A 31 0.04 2.69 -14.82
CA HIS A 31 0.37 2.96 -16.24
C HIS A 31 0.11 1.70 -17.09
N ILE A 32 0.02 1.88 -18.41
CA ILE A 32 -0.28 0.83 -19.40
C ILE A 32 -1.62 0.13 -19.07
N LEU A 33 -2.67 0.94 -18.96
CA LEU A 33 -4.03 0.46 -18.67
C LEU A 33 -4.81 0.11 -19.95
N THR A 34 -4.41 0.66 -21.10
CA THR A 34 -5.11 0.51 -22.39
C THR A 34 -5.24 -0.94 -22.84
N LYS A 35 -4.23 -1.78 -22.57
CA LYS A 35 -4.23 -3.22 -22.89
C LYS A 35 -4.80 -4.11 -21.78
N LYS A 36 -5.24 -3.53 -20.66
CA LYS A 36 -5.78 -4.30 -19.54
C LYS A 36 -7.29 -4.40 -19.68
N GLY A 37 -7.82 -5.60 -19.47
CA GLY A 37 -9.27 -5.79 -19.41
C GLY A 37 -9.91 -4.92 -18.32
N THR A 38 -11.12 -4.46 -18.60
CA THR A 38 -11.91 -3.56 -17.72
C THR A 38 -12.24 -4.23 -16.38
N LYS A 39 -12.36 -5.56 -16.38
CA LYS A 39 -12.53 -6.39 -15.18
C LYS A 39 -11.18 -7.05 -14.86
N GLN A 40 -10.61 -6.67 -13.73
CA GLN A 40 -9.43 -7.26 -13.09
C GLN A 40 -9.88 -8.03 -11.86
#